data_AF-A0A423MHV5-F1
#
_entry.id   AF-A0A423MHV5-F1
#
_cell.length_a   1.000
_cell.length_b   1.000
_cell.length_c   1.000
_cell.angle_alpha   90.00
_cell.angle_beta   90.00
_cell.angle_gamma   90.00
#
_symmetry.space_group_name_H-M   'P 1'
#
loop_
_entity.id
_entity.type
_entity.pdbx_description
1 polymer ?
#
loop_
_entity_poly.entity_id
_entity_poly.type
_entity_poly.pdbx_seq_one_letter_code
_entity_poly.pdbx_strand_id
1 'polypeptide(L)'
;MRTGSWSTRSKVLESDGQLRPAKWNLRIEDGYEFVRYKTGAASSIQCEQSEGYGEAVKVVDQPLTGLAVDNSEGVQAICVIGKRYGQPDWPSLNYATVQLRQIDNTAPVQVPKILTFDIGTEWQVGTSVRLNENIKSYFKYGVLDATDCHSQSDYSLFTHEMTLPKTHNVRYCTFATDEAGNPSPIVGADLFIK
;
A
#
# COMPACT_ATOMS: atom_id res chain seq x y z
N MET A 1 -9.07 -12.75 10.12
CA MET A 1 -7.64 -12.37 9.93
C MET A 1 -7.51 -11.38 8.76
N ARG A 2 -6.65 -10.36 8.87
CA ARG A 2 -6.33 -9.43 7.77
C ARG A 2 -5.37 -10.09 6.78
N THR A 3 -5.66 -10.00 5.48
CA THR A 3 -4.82 -10.58 4.42
C THR A 3 -4.08 -9.55 3.57
N GLY A 4 -4.23 -8.25 3.85
CA GLY A 4 -3.58 -7.14 3.13
C GLY A 4 -2.76 -6.20 4.01
N SER A 5 -2.15 -5.19 3.37
CA SER A 5 -1.44 -4.08 4.04
C SER A 5 -2.38 -3.33 4.99
N TRP A 6 -1.82 -2.77 6.06
CA TRP A 6 -2.56 -1.93 7.00
C TRP A 6 -2.79 -0.52 6.47
N SER A 7 -1.87 -0.01 5.63
CA SER A 7 -1.94 1.30 4.99
C SER A 7 -1.95 1.14 3.48
N THR A 8 -2.84 1.88 2.80
CA THR A 8 -2.97 1.92 1.34
C THR A 8 -3.56 3.23 0.89
N ARG A 9 -3.29 3.63 -0.36
CA ARG A 9 -4.13 4.59 -1.08
C ARG A 9 -5.61 4.21 -1.08
N SER A 10 -6.49 5.21 -1.21
CA SER A 10 -7.94 4.99 -1.39
C SER A 10 -8.28 4.24 -2.67
N LYS A 11 -7.44 4.38 -3.71
CA LYS A 11 -7.51 3.64 -4.97
C LYS A 11 -6.23 2.84 -5.21
N VAL A 12 -6.35 1.53 -5.30
CA VAL A 12 -5.25 0.58 -5.49
C VAL A 12 -5.29 0.03 -6.92
N LEU A 13 -4.12 -0.10 -7.54
CA LEU A 13 -3.98 -0.73 -8.85
C LEU A 13 -4.07 -2.25 -8.67
N GLU A 14 -5.07 -2.88 -9.29
CA GLU A 14 -5.27 -4.32 -9.27
C GLU A 14 -4.48 -5.00 -10.40
N SER A 15 -4.42 -6.33 -10.39
CA SER A 15 -3.63 -7.13 -11.36
C SER A 15 -4.06 -6.97 -12.82
N ASP A 16 -5.29 -6.53 -13.06
CA ASP A 16 -5.83 -6.22 -14.40
C ASP A 16 -5.53 -4.78 -14.86
N GLY A 17 -4.74 -4.03 -14.09
CA GLY A 17 -4.37 -2.65 -14.39
C GLY A 17 -5.45 -1.62 -14.08
N GLN A 18 -6.57 -2.01 -13.46
CA GLN A 18 -7.62 -1.07 -13.07
C GLN A 18 -7.42 -0.54 -11.65
N LEU A 19 -7.71 0.75 -11.46
CA LEU A 19 -7.78 1.35 -10.13
C LEU A 19 -9.13 1.03 -9.49
N ARG A 20 -9.10 0.38 -8.31
CA ARG A 20 -10.30 0.06 -7.53
C ARG A 20 -10.19 0.58 -6.10
N PRO A 21 -11.33 0.79 -5.41
CA PRO A 21 -11.30 1.15 -3.99
C PRO A 21 -10.49 0.17 -3.16
N ALA A 22 -9.78 0.68 -2.17
CA ALA A 22 -9.18 -0.16 -1.13
C ALA A 22 -10.25 -1.03 -0.47
N LYS A 23 -9.90 -2.26 -0.09
CA LYS A 23 -10.81 -3.25 0.50
C LYS A 23 -10.35 -3.64 1.88
N TRP A 24 -11.29 -4.01 2.75
CA TRP A 24 -10.97 -4.49 4.09
C TRP A 24 -10.14 -5.77 4.07
N ASN A 25 -10.36 -6.66 3.10
CA ASN A 25 -9.64 -7.93 2.96
C ASN A 25 -9.64 -8.74 4.27
N LEU A 26 -10.81 -8.80 4.91
CA LEU A 26 -11.00 -9.52 6.16
C LEU A 26 -11.70 -10.85 5.89
N ARG A 27 -11.00 -11.94 6.16
CA ARG A 27 -11.60 -13.27 6.17
C ARG A 27 -12.20 -13.55 7.55
N ILE A 28 -13.47 -13.94 7.55
CA ILE A 28 -14.17 -14.43 8.72
C ILE A 28 -13.92 -15.94 8.83
N GLU A 29 -13.53 -16.39 10.01
CA GLU A 29 -13.26 -17.79 10.28
C GLU A 29 -14.52 -18.65 10.24
N ASP A 30 -14.32 -19.95 10.09
CA ASP A 30 -15.41 -20.92 10.13
C ASP A 30 -16.06 -20.96 11.52
N GLY A 31 -17.31 -21.44 11.60
CA GLY A 31 -18.05 -21.51 12.87
C GLY A 31 -19.00 -20.33 13.14
N TYR A 32 -18.99 -19.31 12.28
CA TYR A 32 -19.99 -18.24 12.25
C TYR A 32 -21.00 -18.44 11.12
N GLU A 33 -22.27 -18.19 11.40
CA GLU A 33 -23.36 -18.27 10.44
C GLU A 33 -23.60 -16.90 9.78
N PHE A 34 -23.68 -15.86 10.60
CA PHE A 34 -23.93 -14.48 10.18
C PHE A 34 -22.94 -13.52 10.81
N VAL A 35 -22.72 -12.38 10.16
CA VAL A 35 -22.07 -11.22 10.77
C VAL A 35 -22.92 -9.98 10.60
N ARG A 36 -22.74 -9.02 11.51
CA ARG A 36 -23.09 -7.62 11.31
C ARG A 36 -21.83 -6.81 11.45
N TYR A 37 -21.75 -5.73 10.67
CA TYR A 37 -20.62 -4.84 10.70
C TYR A 37 -21.05 -3.40 10.50
N LYS A 38 -20.17 -2.49 10.90
CA LYS A 38 -20.24 -1.07 10.57
C LYS A 38 -18.84 -0.52 10.36
N THR A 39 -18.74 0.50 9.52
CA THR A 39 -17.48 1.14 9.14
C THR A 39 -17.54 2.64 9.40
N GLY A 40 -16.40 3.27 9.60
CA GLY A 40 -16.30 4.72 9.74
C GLY A 40 -14.91 5.15 10.21
N ALA A 41 -14.72 6.45 10.40
CA ALA A 41 -13.48 6.98 10.93
C ALA A 41 -13.20 6.42 12.33
N ALA A 42 -11.97 5.95 12.56
CA ALA A 42 -11.57 5.37 13.83
C ALA A 42 -11.65 6.37 15.00
N SER A 43 -11.58 7.67 14.72
CA SER A 43 -11.69 8.74 15.71
C SER A 43 -13.11 8.96 16.25
N SER A 44 -14.15 8.47 15.57
CA SER A 44 -15.55 8.77 15.92
C SER A 44 -16.46 7.55 16.03
N ILE A 45 -16.06 6.40 15.48
CA ILE A 45 -16.87 5.19 15.52
C ILE A 45 -16.94 4.59 16.93
N GLN A 46 -18.15 4.20 17.34
CA GLN A 46 -18.42 3.62 18.67
C GLN A 46 -18.94 2.19 18.50
N CYS A 47 -18.06 1.19 18.57
CA CYS A 47 -18.39 -0.19 18.22
C CYS A 47 -19.40 -0.86 19.16
N GLU A 48 -19.52 -0.37 20.37
CA GLU A 48 -20.44 -0.82 21.41
C GLU A 48 -21.89 -0.37 21.17
N GLN A 49 -22.10 0.64 20.31
CA GLN A 49 -23.43 1.16 20.01
C GLN A 49 -24.05 0.45 18.80
N SER A 50 -25.35 0.16 18.88
CA SER A 50 -26.07 -0.51 17.79
C SER A 50 -26.21 0.34 16.53
N GLU A 51 -26.18 1.68 16.68
CA GLU A 51 -26.31 2.60 15.55
C GLU A 51 -25.20 2.39 14.51
N GLY A 52 -25.60 2.31 13.24
CA GLY A 52 -24.72 2.10 12.10
C GLY A 52 -24.39 0.65 11.77
N TYR A 53 -24.69 -0.33 12.65
CA TYR A 53 -24.58 -1.74 12.27
C TYR A 53 -25.60 -2.09 11.19
N GLY A 54 -25.11 -2.64 10.09
CA GLY A 54 -25.96 -3.09 8.99
C GLY A 54 -26.74 -4.37 9.30
N GLU A 55 -27.46 -4.83 8.28
CA GLU A 55 -28.19 -6.10 8.34
C GLU A 55 -27.28 -7.31 8.51
N ALA A 56 -27.85 -8.40 9.00
CA ALA A 56 -27.14 -9.66 9.11
C ALA A 56 -26.82 -10.22 7.73
N VAL A 57 -25.54 -10.50 7.47
CA VAL A 57 -25.06 -11.09 6.21
C VAL A 57 -24.43 -12.44 6.48
N LYS A 58 -24.58 -13.39 5.54
CA LYS A 58 -24.07 -14.75 5.71
C LYS A 58 -22.55 -14.77 5.61
N VAL A 59 -21.92 -15.54 6.49
CA VAL A 59 -20.45 -15.70 6.54
C VAL A 59 -19.93 -16.49 5.35
N VAL A 60 -20.73 -17.42 4.81
CA VAL A 60 -20.35 -18.24 3.65
C VAL A 60 -19.98 -17.40 2.41
N ASP A 61 -20.57 -16.21 2.29
CA ASP A 61 -20.31 -15.28 1.18
C ASP A 61 -19.04 -14.44 1.40
N GLN A 62 -18.39 -14.56 2.57
CA GLN A 62 -17.19 -13.80 2.98
C GLN A 62 -17.30 -12.29 2.67
N PRO A 63 -18.36 -11.62 3.14
CA PRO A 63 -18.76 -10.28 2.67
C PRO A 63 -17.68 -9.20 2.92
N LEU A 64 -16.82 -9.40 3.92
CA LEU A 64 -15.77 -8.45 4.29
C LEU A 64 -14.48 -8.58 3.46
N THR A 65 -14.37 -9.60 2.61
CA THR A 65 -13.19 -9.77 1.74
C THR A 65 -13.20 -8.73 0.64
N GLY A 66 -14.34 -8.54 -0.03
CA GLY A 66 -14.51 -7.58 -1.12
C GLY A 66 -15.01 -6.20 -0.69
N LEU A 67 -15.35 -6.01 0.59
CA LEU A 67 -15.95 -4.78 1.09
C LEU A 67 -14.97 -3.60 0.94
N ALA A 68 -15.43 -2.56 0.24
CA ALA A 68 -14.67 -1.32 0.09
C ALA A 68 -14.50 -0.61 1.44
N VAL A 69 -13.32 -0.03 1.63
CA VAL A 69 -13.03 0.90 2.72
C VAL A 69 -13.48 2.27 2.26
N ASP A 70 -13.97 3.09 3.20
CA ASP A 70 -14.25 4.50 2.94
C ASP A 70 -13.00 5.19 2.36
N ASN A 71 -13.19 6.10 1.41
CA ASN A 71 -12.08 6.73 0.69
C ASN A 71 -11.46 7.93 1.43
N SER A 72 -11.98 8.30 2.61
CA SER A 72 -11.49 9.42 3.40
C SER A 72 -10.10 9.14 3.95
N GLU A 73 -9.22 10.15 3.83
CA GLU A 73 -7.88 10.16 4.39
C GLU A 73 -7.90 9.88 5.90
N GLY A 74 -6.92 9.13 6.39
CA GLY A 74 -6.73 8.82 7.81
C GLY A 74 -7.08 7.38 8.16
N VAL A 75 -7.24 7.13 9.47
CA VAL A 75 -7.49 5.79 9.99
C VAL A 75 -8.98 5.50 9.99
N GLN A 76 -9.37 4.50 9.22
CA GLN A 76 -10.70 3.92 9.17
C GLN A 76 -10.75 2.70 10.11
N ALA A 77 -11.94 2.44 10.65
CA ALA A 77 -12.21 1.23 11.42
C ALA A 77 -13.44 0.49 10.90
N ILE A 78 -13.44 -0.82 11.12
CA ILE A 78 -14.61 -1.68 10.99
C ILE A 78 -14.84 -2.40 12.32
N CYS A 79 -16.07 -2.35 12.81
CA CYS A 79 -16.53 -3.13 13.95
C CYS A 79 -17.32 -4.32 13.42
N VAL A 80 -17.01 -5.54 13.89
CA VAL A 80 -17.65 -6.77 13.43
C VAL A 80 -18.11 -7.61 14.62
N ILE A 81 -19.36 -8.05 14.58
CA ILE A 81 -19.89 -9.09 15.47
C ILE A 81 -20.34 -10.30 14.65
N GLY A 82 -20.05 -11.49 15.15
CA GLY A 82 -20.41 -12.75 14.49
C GLY A 82 -21.37 -13.56 15.33
N LYS A 83 -22.45 -14.03 14.71
CA LYS A 83 -23.36 -15.02 15.28
C LYS A 83 -22.87 -16.42 14.93
N ARG A 84 -22.60 -17.23 15.95
CA ARG A 84 -22.13 -18.62 15.77
C ARG A 84 -23.27 -19.53 15.34
N TYR A 85 -22.95 -20.61 14.62
CA TYR A 85 -23.94 -21.64 14.28
C TYR A 85 -24.64 -22.19 15.52
N GLY A 86 -25.96 -22.33 15.44
CA GLY A 86 -26.78 -22.92 16.50
C GLY A 86 -26.94 -22.05 17.76
N GLN A 87 -26.35 -20.85 17.81
CA GLN A 87 -26.60 -19.88 18.87
C GLN A 87 -27.82 -19.02 18.50
N PRO A 88 -28.84 -18.90 19.38
CA PRO A 88 -30.02 -18.08 19.08
C PRO A 88 -29.70 -16.58 19.09
N ASP A 89 -28.82 -16.16 19.99
CA ASP A 89 -28.55 -14.75 20.28
C ASP A 89 -27.26 -14.25 19.64
N TRP A 90 -27.20 -12.93 19.42
CA TRP A 90 -25.97 -12.24 19.02
C TRP A 90 -25.06 -12.01 20.23
N PRO A 91 -23.73 -12.02 20.05
CA PRO A 91 -22.84 -11.58 21.12
C PRO A 91 -23.06 -10.10 21.43
N SER A 92 -22.75 -9.70 22.66
CA SER A 92 -22.78 -8.29 23.05
C SER A 92 -21.86 -7.45 22.16
N LEU A 93 -22.31 -6.24 21.79
CA LEU A 93 -21.55 -5.29 20.98
C LEU A 93 -20.26 -4.83 21.67
N ASN A 94 -20.16 -4.94 22.99
CA ASN A 94 -18.93 -4.69 23.75
C ASN A 94 -17.79 -5.64 23.37
N TYR A 95 -18.11 -6.77 22.71
CA TYR A 95 -17.14 -7.74 22.21
C TYR A 95 -16.98 -7.70 20.70
N ALA A 96 -17.39 -6.59 20.05
CA ALA A 96 -17.14 -6.39 18.63
C ALA A 96 -15.64 -6.46 18.34
N THR A 97 -15.27 -7.24 17.33
CA THR A 97 -13.91 -7.25 16.82
C THR A 97 -13.69 -5.97 16.04
N VAL A 98 -12.65 -5.23 16.39
CA VAL A 98 -12.25 -3.99 15.70
C VAL A 98 -11.06 -4.29 14.80
N GLN A 99 -11.12 -3.81 13.57
CA GLN A 99 -9.98 -3.81 12.66
C GLN A 99 -9.76 -2.40 12.12
N LEU A 100 -8.49 -2.00 12.04
CA LEU A 100 -8.08 -0.69 11.57
C LEU A 100 -7.41 -0.80 10.20
N ARG A 101 -7.58 0.25 9.41
CA ARG A 101 -6.89 0.45 8.15
C ARG A 101 -6.63 1.94 7.94
N GLN A 102 -5.43 2.30 7.50
CA GLN A 102 -5.13 3.65 7.06
C GLN A 102 -5.39 3.81 5.57
N ILE A 103 -6.09 4.89 5.23
CA ILE A 103 -6.14 5.45 3.89
C ILE A 103 -5.19 6.63 3.86
N ASP A 104 -4.20 6.55 2.98
CA ASP A 104 -3.20 7.60 2.79
C ASP A 104 -3.01 7.85 1.29
N ASN A 105 -3.44 9.02 0.83
CA ASN A 105 -3.30 9.48 -0.55
C ASN A 105 -2.23 10.57 -0.69
N THR A 106 -1.47 10.83 0.38
CA THR A 106 -0.49 11.91 0.44
C THR A 106 0.86 11.40 -0.05
N ALA A 107 1.29 11.89 -1.20
CA ALA A 107 2.58 11.52 -1.75
C ALA A 107 3.76 12.01 -0.90
N PRO A 108 4.85 11.23 -0.79
CA PRO A 108 6.09 11.69 -0.20
C PRO A 108 6.61 12.94 -0.90
N VAL A 109 7.05 13.92 -0.12
CA VAL A 109 7.78 15.10 -0.61
C VAL A 109 9.26 14.80 -0.71
N GLN A 110 9.80 13.94 0.16
CA GLN A 110 11.21 13.55 0.09
C GLN A 110 11.47 12.60 -1.07
N VAL A 111 12.39 13.01 -1.94
CA VAL A 111 12.91 12.17 -3.01
C VAL A 111 14.03 11.24 -2.50
N PRO A 112 14.18 10.04 -3.07
CA PRO A 112 15.35 9.20 -2.79
C PRO A 112 16.64 9.89 -3.26
N LYS A 113 17.77 9.54 -2.63
CA LYS A 113 19.09 10.00 -3.08
C LYS A 113 19.73 8.97 -3.99
N ILE A 114 20.24 9.42 -5.13
CA ILE A 114 21.12 8.63 -5.98
C ILE A 114 22.53 8.71 -5.40
N LEU A 115 23.08 7.57 -5.01
CA LEU A 115 24.46 7.41 -4.58
C LEU A 115 25.28 6.87 -5.75
N THR A 116 26.40 7.52 -6.05
CA THR A 116 27.27 7.14 -7.16
C THR A 116 28.71 7.13 -6.68
N PHE A 117 29.39 6.02 -6.92
CA PHE A 117 30.81 5.87 -6.62
C PHE A 117 31.54 5.44 -7.88
N ASP A 118 32.59 6.16 -8.22
CA ASP A 118 33.47 5.82 -9.32
C ASP A 118 34.50 4.80 -8.82
N ILE A 119 34.49 3.59 -9.38
CA ILE A 119 35.37 2.49 -8.99
C ILE A 119 36.30 2.07 -10.15
N GLY A 120 36.68 3.02 -11.00
CA GLY A 120 37.61 2.80 -12.11
C GLY A 120 36.88 2.54 -13.42
N THR A 121 36.71 1.28 -13.83
CA THR A 121 36.04 0.90 -15.09
C THR A 121 34.52 0.85 -14.98
N GLU A 122 33.98 1.02 -13.77
CA GLU A 122 32.55 0.92 -13.47
C GLU A 122 32.13 2.07 -12.54
N TRP A 123 30.83 2.33 -12.50
CA TRP A 123 30.17 3.07 -11.44
C TRP A 123 29.44 2.09 -10.53
N GLN A 124 29.60 2.22 -9.21
CA GLN A 124 28.66 1.64 -8.26
C GLN A 124 27.54 2.65 -8.04
N VAL A 125 26.30 2.24 -8.32
CA VAL A 125 25.11 3.09 -8.22
C VAL A 125 24.13 2.48 -7.25
N GLY A 126 23.70 3.28 -6.29
CA GLY A 126 22.72 2.90 -5.28
C GLY A 126 21.63 3.94 -5.12
N THR A 127 20.55 3.53 -4.48
CA THR A 127 19.49 4.44 -4.05
C THR A 127 19.37 4.40 -2.53
N SER A 128 19.46 5.55 -1.89
CA SER A 128 19.21 5.69 -0.45
C SER A 128 17.83 6.29 -0.21
N VAL A 129 16.99 5.54 0.50
CA VAL A 129 15.70 6.02 1.01
C VAL A 129 15.88 6.70 2.36
N ARG A 130 15.05 7.70 2.60
CA ARG A 130 14.84 8.22 3.95
C ARG A 130 13.65 7.47 4.55
N LEU A 131 13.96 6.52 5.45
CA LEU A 131 13.01 5.52 5.96
C LEU A 131 11.78 6.10 6.69
N ASN A 132 11.80 7.38 7.06
CA ASN A 132 10.67 8.05 7.67
C ASN A 132 9.54 8.42 6.68
N GLU A 133 9.80 8.36 5.37
CA GLU A 133 8.80 8.70 4.34
C GLU A 133 8.81 7.71 3.16
N ASN A 134 9.97 7.10 2.89
CA ASN A 134 10.17 6.20 1.75
C ASN A 134 10.53 4.80 2.24
N ILE A 135 9.73 3.79 1.87
CA ILE A 135 9.90 2.40 2.31
C ILE A 135 10.45 1.51 1.19
N LYS A 136 10.10 1.77 -0.07
CA LYS A 136 10.60 1.00 -1.22
C LYS A 136 11.13 1.94 -2.29
N SER A 137 12.28 1.61 -2.89
CA SER A 137 12.82 2.35 -4.03
C SER A 137 12.68 1.55 -5.30
N TYR A 138 12.48 2.27 -6.39
CA TYR A 138 12.43 1.74 -7.74
C TYR A 138 13.42 2.48 -8.60
N PHE A 139 14.02 1.79 -9.57
CA PHE A 139 15.00 2.38 -10.46
C PHE A 139 14.83 1.90 -11.90
N LYS A 140 15.34 2.69 -12.84
CA LYS A 140 15.65 2.25 -14.19
C LYS A 140 16.87 3.01 -14.69
N TYR A 141 17.57 2.44 -15.66
CA TYR A 141 18.75 3.07 -16.24
C TYR A 141 18.94 2.67 -17.69
N GLY A 142 19.70 3.48 -18.43
CA GLY A 142 20.05 3.20 -19.83
C GLY A 142 20.83 4.35 -20.46
N VAL A 143 20.99 4.33 -21.79
CA VAL A 143 21.61 5.44 -22.53
C VAL A 143 20.81 6.73 -22.36
N LEU A 144 21.49 7.89 -22.38
CA LEU A 144 20.89 9.20 -22.06
C LEU A 144 19.62 9.50 -22.88
N ASP A 145 19.67 9.32 -24.19
CA ASP A 145 18.58 9.71 -25.10
C ASP A 145 17.40 8.74 -25.12
N ALA A 146 17.61 7.47 -24.76
CA ALA A 146 16.55 6.46 -24.72
C ALA A 146 15.89 6.31 -23.34
N THR A 147 16.45 6.96 -22.32
CA THR A 147 15.96 6.84 -20.94
C THR A 147 15.21 8.10 -20.54
N ASP A 148 13.88 8.02 -20.56
CA ASP A 148 13.01 9.07 -20.04
C ASP A 148 12.65 8.80 -18.58
N CYS A 149 13.16 9.60 -17.65
CA CYS A 149 12.81 9.49 -16.24
C CYS A 149 11.33 9.83 -15.97
N HIS A 150 10.63 10.56 -16.85
CA HIS A 150 9.24 10.94 -16.61
C HIS A 150 8.24 9.82 -16.89
N SER A 151 8.58 8.86 -17.76
CA SER A 151 7.76 7.65 -17.94
C SER A 151 7.82 6.76 -16.71
N GLN A 152 6.69 6.45 -16.08
CA GLN A 152 6.61 5.51 -14.96
C GLN A 152 6.76 4.02 -15.38
N SER A 153 6.92 3.72 -16.67
CA SER A 153 7.20 2.37 -17.14
C SER A 153 8.65 1.93 -16.82
N ASP A 154 8.84 0.61 -16.77
CA ASP A 154 10.16 -0.05 -16.77
C ASP A 154 11.02 0.16 -15.52
N TYR A 155 10.42 0.68 -14.45
CA TYR A 155 11.04 0.76 -13.14
C TYR A 155 11.04 -0.61 -12.44
N SER A 156 12.21 -1.03 -11.98
CA SER A 156 12.43 -2.26 -11.21
C SER A 156 12.63 -1.96 -9.74
N LEU A 157 12.23 -2.88 -8.85
CA LEU A 157 12.45 -2.74 -7.41
C LEU A 157 13.96 -2.74 -7.12
N PHE A 158 14.43 -1.71 -6.40
CA PHE A 158 15.80 -1.65 -5.92
C PHE A 158 15.96 -2.54 -4.68
N THR A 159 16.77 -3.60 -4.80
CA THR A 159 17.05 -4.53 -3.69
C THR A 159 18.50 -4.48 -3.21
N HIS A 160 19.42 -4.07 -4.08
CA HIS A 160 20.85 -3.96 -3.80
C HIS A 160 21.49 -2.95 -4.75
N GLU A 161 22.66 -2.44 -4.36
CA GLU A 161 23.51 -1.60 -5.20
C GLU A 161 23.91 -2.33 -6.48
N MET A 162 24.06 -1.58 -7.56
CA MET A 162 24.42 -2.13 -8.86
C MET A 162 25.76 -1.60 -9.32
N THR A 163 26.48 -2.40 -10.10
CA THR A 163 27.63 -1.95 -10.87
C THR A 163 27.24 -1.72 -12.32
N LEU A 164 27.60 -0.56 -12.85
CA LEU A 164 27.33 -0.15 -14.22
C LEU A 164 28.66 0.08 -14.95
N PRO A 165 28.93 -0.63 -16.05
CA PRO A 165 30.19 -0.49 -16.77
C PRO A 165 30.25 0.86 -17.52
N LYS A 166 31.44 1.47 -17.56
CA LYS A 166 31.69 2.74 -18.26
C LYS A 166 31.86 2.58 -19.78
N THR A 167 30.93 1.86 -20.42
CA THR A 167 30.95 1.66 -21.89
C THR A 167 30.21 2.75 -22.65
N HIS A 168 29.29 3.46 -21.98
CA HIS A 168 28.55 4.62 -22.51
C HIS A 168 28.13 5.54 -21.35
N ASN A 169 27.68 6.76 -21.68
CA ASN A 169 27.04 7.63 -20.70
C ASN A 169 25.67 7.08 -20.33
N VAL A 170 25.37 7.02 -19.03
CA VAL A 170 24.17 6.39 -18.49
C VAL A 170 23.30 7.41 -17.79
N ARG A 171 21.98 7.35 -18.01
CA ARG A 171 21.00 8.03 -17.18
C ARG A 171 20.43 7.03 -16.20
N TYR A 172 20.48 7.38 -14.92
CA TYR A 172 19.87 6.63 -13.84
C TYR A 172 18.68 7.41 -13.30
N CYS A 173 17.51 6.77 -13.23
CA CYS A 173 16.31 7.37 -12.69
C CYS A 173 15.82 6.55 -11.49
N THR A 174 15.30 7.22 -10.46
CA THR A 174 14.71 6.55 -9.31
C THR A 174 13.56 7.36 -8.70
N PHE A 175 12.61 6.64 -8.13
CA PHE A 175 11.64 7.16 -7.19
C PHE A 175 11.47 6.16 -6.05
N ALA A 176 10.73 6.55 -5.03
CA ALA A 176 10.39 5.67 -3.92
C ALA A 176 8.90 5.72 -3.61
N THR A 177 8.41 4.77 -2.84
CA THR A 177 7.04 4.75 -2.33
C THR A 177 7.03 4.73 -0.81
N ASP A 178 6.03 5.37 -0.22
CA ASP A 178 5.70 5.20 1.19
C ASP A 178 5.07 3.82 1.49
N GLU A 179 4.51 3.67 2.69
CA GLU A 179 3.80 2.46 3.12
C GLU A 179 2.48 2.22 2.38
N ALA A 180 1.80 3.31 1.99
CA ALA A 180 0.53 3.28 1.31
C ALA A 180 0.66 3.05 -0.21
N GLY A 181 1.89 3.12 -0.72
CA GLY A 181 2.23 2.99 -2.14
C GLY A 181 2.12 4.29 -2.92
N ASN A 182 2.12 5.46 -2.25
CA ASN A 182 2.21 6.73 -2.95
C ASN A 182 3.63 6.94 -3.48
N PRO A 183 3.80 7.28 -4.78
CA PRO A 183 5.12 7.53 -5.35
C PRO A 183 5.63 8.91 -4.95
N SER A 184 6.91 8.99 -4.60
CA SER A 184 7.65 10.25 -4.50
C SER A 184 7.94 10.82 -5.90
N PRO A 185 8.32 12.10 -6.01
CA PRO A 185 8.82 12.65 -7.27
C PRO A 185 10.01 11.86 -7.79
N ILE A 186 10.05 11.67 -9.11
CA ILE A 186 11.16 10.98 -9.78
C ILE A 186 12.38 11.91 -9.82
N VAL A 187 13.55 11.37 -9.51
CA VAL A 187 14.85 12.03 -9.70
C VAL A 187 15.72 11.26 -10.67
N GLY A 188 16.56 11.99 -11.40
CA GLY A 188 17.49 11.43 -12.37
C GLY A 188 18.91 11.97 -12.17
N ALA A 189 19.91 11.17 -12.56
CA ALA A 189 21.30 11.57 -12.64
C ALA A 189 21.94 11.00 -13.90
N ASP A 190 22.69 11.85 -14.61
CA ASP A 190 23.47 11.45 -15.78
C ASP A 190 24.91 11.19 -15.35
N LEU A 191 25.41 9.99 -15.69
CA LEU A 191 26.75 9.50 -15.43
C LEU A 191 27.55 9.57 -16.73
N PHE A 192 28.59 10.39 -16.72
CA PHE A 192 29.45 10.60 -17.88
C PHE A 192 30.76 9.84 -17.73
N ILE A 193 31.18 9.16 -18.79
CA ILE A 193 32.53 8.58 -18.87
C ILE A 193 33.52 9.74 -18.72
N LYS A 194 34.44 9.60 -17.77
CA LYS A 194 35.56 10.53 -17.55
C LYS A 194 36.77 10.08 -18.34
#